data_AF-A0A149VTI7-F1
#
_entry.id   AF-A0A149VTI7-F1
#
_cell.length_a   1.000
_cell.length_b   1.000
_cell.length_c   1.000
_cell.angle_alpha   90.00
_cell.angle_beta   90.00
_cell.angle_gamma   90.00
#
_symmetry.space_group_name_H-M   'P 1'
#
loop_
_entity.id
_entity.type
_entity.pdbx_description
1 polymer ?
#
loop_
_entity_poly.entity_id
_entity_poly.type
_entity_poly.pdbx_seq_one_letter_code
_entity_poly.pdbx_strand_id
1 'polypeptide(L)'
;MSLTSLVIVLLSLIVAVLWRPRHRIDGSAWGLLFVFICFGLVTLWFVFHQDLATRSITFNHFKPSLFYWTLAVVLVVFPRVGWGYPAKWIIGPYFPMANSEWFYLNQVLILLYVFLGILNAYMFLKFNDSVWIDFKESCYMNLLVLILVRINFIWLHIFKNIFDLIKQLFQKNTP
;
A
#
# COMPACT_ATOMS: atom_id res chain seq x y z
N MET A 1 13.44 19.17 -22.81
CA MET A 1 13.72 18.98 -21.37
C MET A 1 14.31 20.27 -20.82
N SER A 2 13.76 20.82 -19.74
CA SER A 2 14.34 21.99 -19.06
C SER A 2 15.62 21.59 -18.31
N LEU A 3 16.56 22.53 -18.12
CA LEU A 3 17.81 22.28 -17.38
C LEU A 3 17.55 21.72 -15.97
N THR A 4 16.47 22.16 -15.33
CA THR A 4 15.98 21.66 -14.04
C THR A 4 15.58 20.20 -14.07
N SER A 5 14.87 19.75 -15.11
CA SER A 5 14.47 18.34 -15.26
C SER A 5 15.67 17.42 -15.40
N LEU A 6 16.72 17.88 -16.09
CA LEU A 6 17.94 17.10 -16.32
C LEU A 6 18.75 16.95 -15.03
N VAL A 7 18.87 18.01 -14.25
CA VAL A 7 19.52 18.01 -12.93
C VAL A 7 18.79 17.07 -11.95
N ILE A 8 17.46 17.10 -11.91
CA ILE A 8 16.68 16.21 -11.05
C ILE A 8 16.91 14.74 -11.40
N VAL A 9 16.90 14.40 -12.70
CA VAL A 9 17.13 13.02 -13.16
C VAL A 9 18.54 12.55 -12.81
N LEU A 10 19.56 13.38 -13.04
CA LEU A 10 20.95 13.04 -12.71
C LEU A 10 21.16 12.85 -11.21
N LEU A 11 20.60 13.73 -10.37
CA LEU A 11 20.66 13.59 -8.91
C LEU A 11 20.00 12.29 -8.45
N SER A 12 18.84 11.97 -9.01
CA SER A 12 18.10 10.73 -8.70
C SER A 12 18.92 9.48 -9.03
N LEU A 13 19.59 9.48 -10.19
CA LEU A 13 20.48 8.39 -10.63
C LEU A 13 21.71 8.25 -9.74
N ILE A 14 22.35 9.36 -9.38
CA ILE A 14 23.52 9.36 -8.49
C ILE A 14 23.14 8.80 -7.11
N VAL A 15 22.02 9.22 -6.54
CA VAL A 15 21.51 8.68 -5.29
C VAL A 15 21.23 7.18 -5.42
N ALA A 16 20.56 6.74 -6.49
CA ALA A 16 20.28 5.32 -6.71
C ALA A 16 21.56 4.46 -6.79
N VAL A 17 22.62 4.97 -7.42
CA VAL A 17 23.91 4.27 -7.52
C VAL A 17 24.65 4.27 -6.17
N LEU A 18 24.70 5.40 -5.47
CA LEU A 18 25.37 5.53 -4.18
C LEU A 18 24.68 4.71 -3.07
N TRP A 19 23.36 4.61 -3.13
CA TRP A 19 22.55 3.89 -2.15
C TRP A 19 22.25 2.45 -2.53
N ARG A 20 22.99 1.89 -3.49
CA ARG A 20 22.87 0.49 -3.87
C ARG A 20 23.07 -0.40 -2.63
N PRO A 21 22.10 -1.27 -2.27
CA PRO A 21 22.23 -2.15 -1.13
C PRO A 21 23.45 -3.07 -1.30
N ARG A 22 24.33 -3.12 -0.29
CA ARG A 22 25.48 -4.05 -0.22
C ARG A 22 25.09 -5.47 0.16
N HIS A 23 23.84 -5.69 0.53
CA HIS A 23 23.29 -6.93 1.07
C HIS A 23 22.39 -7.57 0.01
N ARG A 24 22.18 -8.89 0.08
CA ARG A 24 21.22 -9.56 -0.82
C ARG A 24 19.83 -8.97 -0.58
N ILE A 25 19.21 -8.53 -1.67
CA ILE A 25 17.88 -7.95 -1.67
C ILE A 25 16.88 -9.11 -1.78
N ASP A 26 15.98 -9.25 -0.82
CA ASP A 26 14.95 -10.28 -0.85
C ASP A 26 13.95 -10.06 -2.01
N GLY A 27 13.34 -11.15 -2.47
CA GLY A 27 12.41 -11.14 -3.61
C GLY A 27 11.23 -10.16 -3.45
N SER A 28 10.77 -9.91 -2.22
CA SER A 28 9.73 -8.93 -1.91
C SER A 28 10.11 -7.51 -2.27
N ALA A 29 11.37 -7.11 -2.07
CA ALA A 29 11.81 -5.75 -2.38
C ALA A 29 11.88 -5.53 -3.90
N TRP A 30 12.30 -6.54 -4.65
CA TRP A 30 12.21 -6.53 -6.12
C TRP A 30 10.76 -6.50 -6.61
N GLY A 31 9.87 -7.28 -5.97
CA GLY A 31 8.45 -7.24 -6.25
C GLY A 31 7.85 -5.85 -6.01
N LEU A 32 8.17 -5.21 -4.88
CA LEU A 32 7.70 -3.86 -4.54
C LEU A 32 8.21 -2.84 -5.57
N LEU A 33 9.50 -2.90 -5.90
CA LEU A 33 10.11 -2.04 -6.91
C LEU A 33 9.43 -2.20 -8.26
N PHE A 34 9.19 -3.44 -8.70
CA PHE A 34 8.46 -3.72 -9.94
C PHE A 34 7.05 -3.09 -9.93
N VAL A 35 6.31 -3.26 -8.83
CA VAL A 35 4.97 -2.66 -8.67
C VAL A 35 5.02 -1.14 -8.75
N PHE A 36 6.01 -0.49 -8.09
CA PHE A 36 6.18 0.97 -8.17
C PHE A 36 6.56 1.44 -9.57
N ILE A 37 7.42 0.70 -10.29
CA ILE A 37 7.72 0.99 -11.70
C ILE A 37 6.45 0.89 -12.54
N CYS A 38 5.67 -0.19 -12.40
CA CYS A 38 4.39 -0.33 -13.09
C CYS A 38 3.45 0.84 -12.78
N PHE A 39 3.34 1.26 -11.52
CA PHE A 39 2.56 2.43 -11.11
C PHE A 39 3.04 3.73 -11.77
N GLY A 40 4.35 3.93 -11.77
CA GLY A 40 4.99 5.09 -12.42
C GLY A 40 4.71 5.10 -13.92
N LEU A 41 4.88 3.96 -14.59
CA LEU A 41 4.62 3.81 -16.02
C LEU A 41 3.14 4.04 -16.37
N VAL A 42 2.21 3.50 -15.59
CA VAL A 42 0.77 3.76 -15.76
C VAL A 42 0.49 5.25 -15.59
N THR A 43 1.04 5.87 -14.56
CA THR A 43 0.89 7.32 -14.32
C THR A 43 1.45 8.15 -15.47
N LEU A 44 2.63 7.82 -15.97
CA LEU A 44 3.25 8.48 -17.12
C LEU A 44 2.43 8.27 -18.40
N TRP A 45 1.91 7.06 -18.62
CA TRP A 45 1.04 6.78 -19.76
C TRP A 45 -0.19 7.68 -19.75
N PHE A 46 -0.86 7.82 -18.60
CA PHE A 46 -1.98 8.75 -18.43
C PHE A 46 -1.58 10.22 -18.62
N VAL A 47 -0.39 10.63 -18.18
CA VAL A 47 0.13 12.00 -18.35
C VAL A 47 0.43 12.33 -19.82
N PHE A 48 0.95 11.36 -20.59
CA PHE A 48 1.38 11.58 -21.98
C PHE A 48 0.31 11.25 -23.03
N HIS A 49 -0.65 10.38 -22.75
CA HIS A 49 -1.63 9.90 -23.74
C HIS A 49 -3.06 10.44 -23.54
N GLN A 50 -3.36 11.14 -22.44
CA GLN A 50 -4.68 11.78 -22.27
C GLN A 50 -4.68 13.25 -22.69
N ASP A 51 -5.57 13.61 -23.61
CA ASP A 51 -5.85 14.99 -24.00
C ASP A 51 -6.35 15.83 -22.82
N LEU A 52 -5.93 17.11 -22.81
CA LEU A 52 -6.22 18.12 -21.78
C LEU A 52 -7.74 18.29 -21.47
N ALA A 53 -8.61 17.89 -22.40
CA ALA A 53 -10.06 17.98 -22.30
C ALA A 53 -10.71 16.86 -21.45
N THR A 54 -10.05 15.70 -21.29
CA THR A 54 -10.55 14.56 -20.48
C THR A 54 -9.83 14.44 -19.14
N ARG A 55 -9.16 15.53 -18.72
CA ARG A 55 -8.20 15.57 -17.62
C ARG A 55 -8.85 15.70 -16.23
N SER A 56 -10.14 16.05 -16.15
CA SER A 56 -10.58 16.88 -15.03
C SER A 56 -11.14 16.18 -13.79
N ILE A 57 -11.75 14.98 -13.85
CA ILE A 57 -12.46 14.47 -12.66
C ILE A 57 -12.10 13.01 -12.34
N THR A 58 -12.31 12.05 -13.25
CA THR A 58 -12.23 10.62 -12.85
C THR A 58 -10.83 10.12 -12.47
N PHE A 59 -9.77 10.48 -13.18
CA PHE A 59 -8.43 9.90 -12.90
C PHE A 59 -7.83 10.39 -11.58
N ASN A 60 -8.05 11.65 -11.21
CA ASN A 60 -7.50 12.19 -9.97
C ASN A 60 -8.12 11.54 -8.72
N HIS A 61 -9.42 11.21 -8.78
CA HIS A 61 -10.12 10.54 -7.71
C HIS A 61 -9.89 9.03 -7.66
N PHE A 62 -9.60 8.40 -8.81
CA PHE A 62 -9.36 6.95 -8.89
C PHE A 62 -7.93 6.55 -8.51
N LYS A 63 -6.96 7.48 -8.62
CA LYS A 63 -5.55 7.28 -8.24
C LYS A 63 -5.39 6.63 -6.85
N PRO A 64 -6.00 7.17 -5.77
CA PRO A 64 -5.88 6.55 -4.44
C PRO A 64 -6.50 5.15 -4.37
N SER A 65 -7.69 4.93 -4.96
CA SER A 65 -8.33 3.60 -4.96
C SER A 65 -7.49 2.55 -5.65
N LEU A 66 -6.92 2.86 -6.82
CA LEU A 66 -6.04 1.95 -7.54
C LEU A 66 -4.81 1.62 -6.70
N PHE A 67 -4.21 2.63 -6.06
CA PHE A 67 -3.05 2.44 -5.17
C PHE A 67 -3.38 1.51 -4.00
N TYR A 68 -4.47 1.74 -3.28
CA TYR A 68 -4.87 0.89 -2.17
C TYR A 68 -5.13 -0.56 -2.61
N TRP A 69 -5.84 -0.77 -3.72
CA TRP A 69 -6.09 -2.12 -4.21
C TRP A 69 -4.83 -2.84 -4.69
N THR A 70 -3.90 -2.14 -5.32
CA THR A 70 -2.63 -2.77 -5.68
C THR A 70 -1.80 -3.13 -4.45
N LEU A 71 -1.78 -2.29 -3.42
CA LEU A 71 -1.15 -2.66 -2.14
C LEU A 71 -1.82 -3.91 -1.54
N ALA A 72 -3.15 -3.99 -1.55
CA ALA A 72 -3.86 -5.18 -1.10
C ALA A 72 -3.47 -6.43 -1.92
N VAL A 73 -3.40 -6.33 -3.26
CA VAL A 73 -2.95 -7.42 -4.14
C VAL A 73 -1.52 -7.83 -3.83
N VAL A 74 -0.61 -6.89 -3.60
CA VAL A 74 0.79 -7.18 -3.25
C VAL A 74 0.89 -7.94 -1.93
N LEU A 75 0.16 -7.50 -0.90
CA LEU A 75 0.10 -8.19 0.39
C LEU A 75 -0.51 -9.60 0.29
N VAL A 76 -1.36 -9.86 -0.71
CA VAL A 76 -1.93 -11.17 -1.00
C VAL A 76 -0.93 -12.04 -1.78
N VAL A 77 -0.33 -11.51 -2.84
CA VAL A 77 0.48 -12.29 -3.79
C VAL A 77 1.85 -12.64 -3.22
N PHE A 78 2.54 -11.70 -2.57
CA PHE A 78 3.95 -11.89 -2.21
C PHE A 78 4.19 -13.04 -1.21
N PRO A 79 3.37 -13.20 -0.15
CA PRO A 79 3.52 -14.35 0.74
C PRO A 79 3.27 -15.68 0.02
N ARG A 80 2.39 -15.71 -0.99
CA ARG A 80 2.05 -16.93 -1.76
C ARG A 80 3.15 -17.35 -2.74
N VAL A 81 3.91 -16.39 -3.27
CA VAL A 81 5.05 -16.62 -4.17
C VAL A 81 6.34 -16.92 -3.38
N GLY A 82 6.29 -16.94 -2.05
CA GLY A 82 7.45 -17.20 -1.19
C GLY A 82 8.37 -15.99 -1.02
N TRP A 83 7.93 -14.80 -1.41
CA TRP A 83 8.67 -13.55 -1.22
C TRP A 83 8.51 -12.95 0.19
N GLY A 84 7.72 -13.59 1.05
CA GLY A 84 7.49 -13.15 2.42
C GLY A 84 6.48 -12.00 2.54
N TYR A 85 6.44 -11.35 3.70
CA TYR A 85 5.48 -10.30 4.02
C TYR A 85 6.03 -8.92 3.65
N PRO A 86 5.41 -8.17 2.72
CA PRO A 86 5.88 -6.83 2.32
C PRO A 86 5.96 -5.86 3.50
N ALA A 87 5.00 -5.93 4.43
CA ALA A 87 4.99 -5.09 5.63
C ALA A 87 6.22 -5.31 6.54
N LYS A 88 6.77 -6.54 6.56
CA LYS A 88 7.99 -6.87 7.34
C LYS A 88 9.22 -6.11 6.84
N TRP A 89 9.27 -5.78 5.56
CA TRP A 89 10.41 -5.03 5.00
C TRP A 89 10.40 -3.56 5.38
N ILE A 90 9.22 -2.96 5.40
CA ILE A 90 9.05 -1.54 5.68
C ILE A 90 9.12 -1.29 7.20
N ILE A 91 8.43 -2.14 7.97
CA ILE A 91 8.19 -1.91 9.40
C ILE A 91 9.05 -2.83 10.29
N GLY A 92 9.44 -4.01 9.80
CA GLY A 92 10.16 -5.00 10.60
C GLY A 92 11.54 -4.58 11.11
N PRO A 93 12.30 -3.68 10.47
CA PRO A 93 13.51 -3.12 11.07
C PRO A 93 13.24 -2.33 12.37
N TYR A 94 12.03 -1.79 12.53
CA TYR A 94 11.64 -0.97 13.68
C TYR A 94 10.92 -1.76 14.77
N PHE A 95 10.38 -2.95 14.45
CA PHE A 95 9.57 -3.75 15.35
C PHE A 95 9.96 -5.23 15.32
N PRO A 96 10.50 -5.79 16.42
CA PRO A 96 10.81 -7.21 16.51
C PRO A 96 9.54 -8.02 16.75
N MET A 97 8.90 -8.50 15.67
CA MET A 97 7.70 -9.35 15.71
C MET A 97 8.00 -10.77 15.21
N ALA A 98 7.30 -11.75 15.79
CA ALA A 98 7.35 -13.14 15.36
C ALA A 98 6.73 -13.32 13.96
N ASN A 99 7.16 -14.35 13.21
CA ASN A 99 6.62 -14.61 11.86
C ASN A 99 5.10 -14.85 11.84
N SER A 100 4.51 -15.37 12.92
CA SER A 100 3.07 -15.52 13.07
C SER A 100 2.36 -14.16 13.20
N GLU A 101 2.94 -13.19 13.86
CA GLU A 101 2.38 -11.83 14.03
C GLU A 101 2.37 -11.07 12.69
N TRP A 102 3.41 -11.26 11.88
CA TRP A 102 3.46 -10.73 10.51
C TRP A 102 2.32 -11.23 9.62
N PHE A 103 1.87 -12.47 9.82
CA PHE A 103 0.71 -13.01 9.11
C PHE A 103 -0.55 -12.21 9.45
N TYR A 104 -0.89 -12.05 10.73
CA TYR A 104 -2.08 -11.32 11.15
C TYR A 104 -2.01 -9.84 10.76
N LEU A 105 -0.84 -9.21 10.92
CA LEU A 105 -0.64 -7.83 10.50
C LEU A 105 -0.88 -7.67 8.99
N ASN A 106 -0.38 -8.59 8.18
CA ASN A 106 -0.61 -8.60 6.74
C ASN A 106 -2.10 -8.75 6.41
N GLN A 107 -2.85 -9.61 7.11
CA GLN A 107 -4.31 -9.75 6.93
C GLN A 107 -5.06 -8.46 7.28
N VAL A 108 -4.72 -7.83 8.40
CA VAL A 108 -5.32 -6.56 8.81
C VAL A 108 -5.05 -5.47 7.76
N LEU A 109 -3.83 -5.39 7.25
CA LEU A 109 -3.48 -4.44 6.21
C LEU A 109 -4.22 -4.71 4.90
N ILE A 110 -4.40 -5.97 4.48
CA ILE A 110 -5.21 -6.33 3.30
C ILE A 110 -6.64 -5.80 3.48
N LEU A 111 -7.30 -6.12 4.60
CA LEU A 111 -8.67 -5.68 4.87
C LEU A 111 -8.78 -4.16 4.89
N LEU A 112 -7.82 -3.48 5.53
CA LEU A 112 -7.75 -2.04 5.61
C LEU A 112 -7.63 -1.39 4.21
N TYR A 113 -6.70 -1.86 3.37
CA TYR A 113 -6.50 -1.32 2.03
C TYR A 113 -7.68 -1.61 1.09
N VAL A 114 -8.30 -2.79 1.17
CA VAL A 114 -9.52 -3.10 0.41
C VAL A 114 -10.65 -2.16 0.83
N PHE A 115 -10.86 -2.00 2.14
CA PHE A 115 -11.88 -1.11 2.69
C PHE A 115 -11.64 0.35 2.27
N LEU A 116 -10.40 0.84 2.34
CA LEU A 116 -10.03 2.19 1.91
C LEU A 116 -10.25 2.40 0.42
N GLY A 117 -9.93 1.43 -0.43
CA GLY A 117 -10.17 1.52 -1.86
C GLY A 117 -11.67 1.63 -2.19
N ILE A 118 -12.50 0.85 -1.50
CA ILE A 118 -13.97 0.90 -1.63
C ILE A 118 -14.49 2.24 -1.08
N LEU A 119 -14.04 2.65 0.09
CA LEU A 119 -14.49 3.88 0.74
C LEU A 119 -14.11 5.11 -0.10
N ASN A 120 -12.90 5.18 -0.64
CA ASN A 120 -12.48 6.25 -1.54
C ASN A 120 -13.35 6.30 -2.82
N ALA A 121 -13.64 5.15 -3.41
CA ALA A 121 -14.52 5.08 -4.58
C ALA A 121 -15.94 5.53 -4.24
N TYR A 122 -16.48 5.12 -3.08
CA TYR A 122 -17.78 5.55 -2.59
C TYR A 122 -17.84 7.06 -2.32
N MET A 123 -16.80 7.62 -1.68
CA MET A 123 -16.73 9.05 -1.39
C MET A 123 -16.73 9.89 -2.66
N PHE A 124 -15.97 9.47 -3.67
CA PHE A 124 -15.95 10.12 -4.98
C PHE A 124 -17.30 10.02 -5.72
N LEU A 125 -17.98 8.88 -5.67
CA LEU A 125 -19.25 8.70 -6.40
C LEU A 125 -20.43 9.46 -5.78
N LYS A 126 -20.37 9.79 -4.49
CA LYS A 126 -21.51 10.31 -3.74
C LYS A 126 -21.36 11.75 -3.25
N PHE A 127 -20.13 12.26 -3.09
CA PHE A 127 -19.87 13.57 -2.51
C PHE A 127 -19.12 14.50 -3.47
N ASN A 128 -19.18 15.80 -3.17
CA ASN A 128 -18.48 16.83 -3.93
C ASN A 128 -16.95 16.77 -3.71
N ASP A 129 -16.19 17.33 -4.64
CA ASP A 129 -14.72 17.32 -4.63
C ASP A 129 -14.10 17.90 -3.34
N SER A 130 -14.69 18.94 -2.76
CA SER A 130 -14.20 19.52 -1.50
C SER A 130 -14.24 18.51 -0.36
N VAL A 131 -15.36 17.81 -0.20
CA VAL A 131 -15.54 16.76 0.81
C VAL A 131 -14.60 15.59 0.56
N TRP A 132 -14.36 15.23 -0.70
CA TRP A 132 -13.39 14.19 -1.05
C TRP A 132 -11.94 14.60 -0.73
N ILE A 133 -11.57 15.86 -0.95
CA ILE A 133 -10.24 16.40 -0.60
C ILE A 133 -10.04 16.37 0.92
N ASP A 134 -11.02 16.82 1.69
CA ASP A 134 -10.92 16.79 3.16
C ASP A 134 -10.87 15.35 3.67
N PHE A 135 -11.67 14.47 3.07
CA PHE A 135 -11.66 13.04 3.37
C PHE A 135 -10.29 12.41 3.11
N LYS A 136 -9.69 12.58 1.92
CA LYS A 136 -8.41 11.94 1.60
C LYS A 136 -7.30 12.43 2.55
N GLU A 137 -7.27 13.72 2.88
CA GLU A 137 -6.25 14.31 3.75
C GLU A 137 -6.39 13.80 5.19
N SER A 138 -7.61 13.81 5.71
CA SER A 138 -7.93 13.22 7.01
C SER A 138 -7.59 11.73 7.04
N CYS A 139 -7.87 11.00 5.95
CA CYS A 139 -7.58 9.58 5.84
C CYS A 139 -6.08 9.30 5.91
N TYR A 140 -5.24 10.05 5.17
CA TYR A 140 -3.78 9.90 5.25
C TYR A 140 -3.24 10.14 6.65
N MET A 141 -3.73 11.16 7.34
CA MET A 141 -3.30 11.47 8.72
C MET A 141 -3.73 10.37 9.71
N ASN A 142 -4.99 9.93 9.64
CA ASN A 142 -5.50 8.89 10.51
C ASN A 142 -4.84 7.53 10.23
N LEU A 143 -4.55 7.21 8.97
CA LEU A 143 -3.91 5.97 8.58
C LEU A 143 -2.49 5.88 9.13
N LEU A 144 -1.75 6.99 9.08
CA LEU A 144 -0.39 7.08 9.60
C LEU A 144 -0.37 6.85 11.12
N VAL A 145 -1.32 7.44 11.85
CA VAL A 145 -1.49 7.22 13.30
C VAL A 145 -1.95 5.79 13.61
N LEU A 146 -2.89 5.25 12.83
CA LEU A 146 -3.40 3.89 13.00
C LEU A 146 -2.29 2.86 12.83
N ILE A 147 -1.46 2.99 11.79
CA ILE A 147 -0.36 2.07 11.49
C ILE A 147 0.75 2.16 12.54
N LEU A 148 1.18 3.37 12.91
CA LEU A 148 2.30 3.56 13.83
C LEU A 148 1.96 3.26 15.29
N VAL A 149 0.78 3.68 15.76
CA VAL A 149 0.45 3.66 17.20
C VAL A 149 -0.56 2.58 17.56
N ARG A 150 -1.66 2.45 16.80
CA ARG A 150 -2.78 1.59 17.22
C ARG A 150 -2.63 0.13 16.80
N ILE A 151 -2.18 -0.11 15.58
CA ILE A 151 -2.04 -1.46 15.02
C ILE A 151 -0.95 -2.24 15.74
N ASN A 152 0.19 -1.59 16.01
CA ASN A 152 1.35 -2.25 16.59
C ASN A 152 1.16 -2.63 18.08
N PHE A 153 0.61 -1.71 18.89
CA PHE A 153 0.59 -1.88 20.35
C PHE A 153 -0.70 -2.45 20.93
N ILE A 154 -1.87 -2.22 20.30
CA ILE A 154 -3.18 -2.56 20.90
C ILE A 154 -3.94 -3.56 20.03
N TRP A 155 -4.02 -3.31 18.72
CA TRP A 155 -4.97 -4.02 17.86
C TRP A 155 -4.47 -5.40 17.46
N LEU A 156 -3.15 -5.61 17.27
CA LEU A 156 -2.59 -6.89 16.83
C LEU A 156 -3.05 -8.08 17.71
N HIS A 157 -3.08 -7.89 19.03
CA HIS A 157 -3.53 -8.93 19.96
C HIS A 157 -5.04 -9.22 19.83
N ILE A 158 -5.87 -8.18 19.70
CA ILE A 158 -7.32 -8.32 19.51
C ILE A 158 -7.63 -9.04 18.20
N PHE A 159 -6.99 -8.65 17.10
CA PHE A 159 -7.20 -9.29 15.80
C PHE A 159 -6.74 -10.75 15.79
N LYS A 160 -5.62 -11.06 16.43
CA LYS A 160 -5.16 -12.44 16.60
C LYS A 160 -6.23 -13.29 17.28
N ASN A 161 -6.76 -12.82 18.40
CA ASN A 161 -7.80 -13.55 19.15
C ASN A 161 -9.09 -13.73 18.33
N ILE A 162 -9.51 -12.71 17.57
CA ILE A 162 -10.68 -12.80 16.69
C ILE A 162 -10.44 -13.81 15.56
N PHE A 163 -9.29 -13.77 14.89
CA PHE A 163 -8.99 -14.71 13.81
C PHE A 163 -8.91 -16.15 14.32
N ASP A 164 -8.29 -16.35 15.49
CA ASP A 164 -8.19 -17.67 16.11
C ASP A 164 -9.58 -18.20 16.50
N LEU A 165 -10.46 -17.34 17.01
CA LEU A 165 -11.87 -17.67 17.29
C LEU A 165 -12.62 -18.07 16.01
N ILE A 166 -12.50 -17.28 14.94
CA ILE A 166 -13.13 -17.58 13.64
C ILE A 166 -12.63 -18.93 13.14
N LYS A 167 -11.33 -19.18 13.19
CA LYS A 167 -10.73 -20.44 12.76
C LYS A 167 -11.25 -21.63 13.57
N GLN A 168 -11.36 -21.49 14.90
CA GLN A 168 -11.95 -22.50 15.77
C GLN A 168 -13.41 -22.77 15.44
N LEU A 169 -14.22 -21.73 15.19
CA LEU A 169 -15.62 -21.87 14.78
C LEU A 169 -15.77 -22.61 13.45
N PHE A 170 -14.90 -22.32 12.48
CA PHE A 170 -14.89 -23.02 11.19
C PHE A 170 -14.43 -24.48 11.31
N GLN A 171 -13.43 -24.77 12.14
CA GLN A 171 -12.94 -26.14 12.37
C GLN A 171 -13.91 -27.01 13.18
N LYS A 172 -14.69 -26.40 14.08
CA LYS A 172 -15.72 -27.10 14.85
C LYS A 172 -16.94 -27.49 13.99
N ASN A 173 -17.12 -26.83 12.86
CA ASN A 173 -18.24 -27.05 11.94
C ASN A 173 -17.88 -27.91 10.70
N THR A 174 -16.65 -28.40 10.58
CA THR A 174 -16.30 -29.44 9.60
C THR A 174 -16.48 -30.82 10.21
N PRO A 175 -17.30 -31.73 9.63
CA PRO A 175 -17.54 -33.08 10.14
C PRO A 175 -16.30 -33.97 10.11
#